data_AF-X1QYD4-F1
#
_entry.id   AF-X1QYD4-F1
#
_cell.length_a   1.000
_cell.length_b   1.000
_cell.length_c   1.000
_cell.angle_alpha   90.00
_cell.angle_beta   90.00
_cell.angle_gamma   90.00
#
_symmetry.space_group_name_H-M   'P 1'
#
loop_
_entity.id
_entity.type
_entity.pdbx_description
1 polymer ?
#
loop_
_entity_poly.entity_id
_entity_poly.type
_entity_poly.pdbx_seq_one_letter_code
_entity_poly.pdbx_strand_id
1 'polypeptide(L)' 'MLKARQLGVKIAIGQDCIHGKLAEEMVSLVKYANFPVMDAIKSATAIGAETCGLENLTGTIEVGKFADIITIT' A
#
# COMPACT_ATOMS: atom_id res chain seq x y z
N MET A 1 2.65 4.87 -13.69
CA MET A 1 1.61 4.20 -12.88
C MET A 1 0.27 4.07 -13.59
N LEU A 2 -0.32 5.14 -14.16
CA LEU A 2 -1.62 5.06 -14.85
C LEU A 2 -1.68 3.96 -15.92
N LYS A 3 -0.67 3.87 -16.78
CA LYS A 3 -0.56 2.82 -17.80
C LYS A 3 -0.50 1.40 -17.20
N ALA A 4 0.27 1.20 -16.13
CA ALA A 4 0.37 -0.09 -15.45
C ALA A 4 -0.97 -0.48 -14.80
N ARG A 5 -1.65 0.47 -14.15
CA ARG A 5 -2.96 0.25 -13.53
C ARG A 5 -4.04 -0.09 -14.56
N GLN A 6 -4.04 0.58 -15.73
CA GLN A 6 -4.93 0.24 -16.84
C GLN A 6 -4.73 -1.19 -17.35
N LEU A 7 -3.53 -1.75 -17.18
CA LEU A 7 -3.21 -3.14 -17.50
C LEU A 7 -3.49 -4.12 -16.35
N GLY A 8 -4.12 -3.65 -15.26
CA GLY A 8 -4.44 -4.49 -14.09
C GLY A 8 -3.23 -4.83 -13.21
N VAL A 9 -2.09 -4.16 -13.39
CA VAL A 9 -0.90 -4.37 -12.55
C VAL A 9 -1.17 -3.82 -11.14
N LYS A 10 -0.95 -4.65 -10.13
CA LYS A 10 -0.98 -4.24 -8.71
C LYS A 10 0.21 -3.35 -8.41
N ILE A 11 -0.03 -2.27 -7.67
CA ILE A 11 0.98 -1.25 -7.34
C ILE A 11 1.18 -1.24 -5.84
N ALA A 12 2.39 -1.56 -5.39
CA ALA A 12 2.87 -1.28 -4.04
C ALA A 12 3.65 0.04 -4.04
N ILE A 13 3.57 0.80 -2.95
CA ILE A 13 4.38 2.01 -2.77
C ILE A 13 5.73 1.70 -2.12
N GLY A 14 6.72 2.55 -2.36
CA GLY A 14 8.05 2.42 -1.77
C GLY A 14 8.96 3.57 -2.21
N GLN A 15 9.49 4.32 -1.24
CA GLN A 15 10.28 5.52 -1.52
C GLN A 15 11.79 5.30 -1.66
N ASP A 16 12.24 4.08 -1.97
CA ASP A 16 13.66 3.79 -2.21
C ASP A 16 14.60 4.38 -1.14
N CYS A 17 14.43 3.93 0.10
CA CYS A 17 15.23 4.32 1.27
C CYS A 17 15.07 5.78 1.76
N ILE A 18 14.07 6.53 1.31
CA ILE A 18 13.69 7.81 1.96
C ILE A 18 12.90 7.51 3.25
N HIS A 19 13.48 7.87 4.38
CA HIS A 19 12.94 7.53 5.70
C HIS A 19 11.85 8.50 6.15
N GLY A 20 10.84 7.98 6.85
CA GLY A 20 9.79 8.77 7.52
C GLY A 20 8.74 9.40 6.60
N LYS A 21 8.82 9.19 5.28
CA LYS A 21 7.97 9.89 4.30
C LYS A 21 7.00 9.01 3.52
N LEU A 22 6.95 7.70 3.79
CA LEU A 22 6.15 6.75 3.02
C LEU A 22 4.68 7.20 2.78
N ALA A 23 4.06 7.83 3.79
CA ALA A 23 2.69 8.35 3.68
C ALA A 23 2.52 9.45 2.61
N GLU A 24 3.56 10.24 2.31
CA GLU A 24 3.54 11.24 1.24
C GLU A 24 3.36 10.59 -0.15
N GLU A 25 3.82 9.35 -0.32
CA GLU A 25 3.65 8.61 -1.57
C GLU A 25 2.19 8.17 -1.75
N MET A 26 1.52 7.71 -0.69
CA MET A 26 0.07 7.45 -0.73
C MET A 26 -0.71 8.71 -1.15
N VAL A 27 -0.37 9.87 -0.58
CA VAL A 27 -0.99 11.15 -0.94
C VAL A 27 -0.74 11.48 -2.42
N SER A 28 0.47 11.19 -2.91
CA SER A 28 0.85 11.42 -4.32
C SER A 28 0.06 10.54 -5.28
N LEU A 29 -0.24 9.28 -4.92
CA LEU A 29 -1.10 8.40 -5.72
C LEU A 29 -2.50 8.99 -5.90
N VAL A 30 -3.09 9.52 -4.83
CA VAL A 30 -4.43 10.13 -4.87
C VAL A 30 -4.40 11.42 -5.68
N LYS A 31 -3.47 12.33 -5.37
CA LYS A 31 -3.42 13.67 -5.98
C LYS A 31 -3.02 13.67 -7.46
N TYR A 32 -2.07 12.81 -7.85
CA TYR A 32 -1.43 12.91 -9.15
C TYR A 32 -1.67 11.69 -10.05
N ALA A 33 -2.03 10.53 -9.48
CA ALA A 33 -2.26 9.30 -10.24
C ALA A 33 -3.73 8.83 -10.25
N ASN A 34 -4.66 9.65 -9.74
CA ASN A 34 -6.09 9.37 -9.71
C ASN A 34 -6.44 8.01 -9.05
N PHE A 35 -5.70 7.65 -8.00
CA PHE A 35 -6.03 6.49 -7.18
C PHE A 35 -7.20 6.84 -6.25
N PRO A 36 -8.22 5.97 -6.13
CA PRO A 36 -9.14 5.98 -5.01
C PRO A 36 -8.36 5.91 -3.70
N VAL A 37 -8.82 6.61 -2.68
CA VAL A 37 -8.15 6.67 -1.37
C VAL A 37 -7.90 5.28 -0.79
N MET A 38 -8.88 4.37 -0.92
CA MET A 38 -8.75 3.00 -0.42
C MET A 38 -7.70 2.19 -1.20
N ASP A 39 -7.53 2.44 -2.50
CA ASP A 39 -6.49 1.76 -3.30
C ASP A 39 -5.09 2.24 -2.87
N ALA A 40 -4.94 3.52 -2.49
CA ALA A 40 -3.69 4.03 -1.94
C ALA A 40 -3.36 3.36 -0.58
N ILE A 41 -4.34 3.14 0.30
CA ILE A 41 -4.12 2.40 1.55
C ILE A 41 -3.73 0.95 1.27
N LYS A 42 -4.40 0.28 0.34
CA LYS A 42 -4.07 -1.11 -0.06
C LYS A 42 -2.66 -1.24 -0.63
N SER A 43 -2.20 -0.22 -1.37
CA SER A 43 -0.83 -0.18 -1.90
C SER A 43 0.26 -0.19 -0.82
N ALA A 44 -0.07 0.29 0.38
CA ALA A 44 0.82 0.35 1.54
C ALA A 44 0.60 -0.82 2.53
N THR A 45 -0.39 -1.69 2.29
CA THR A 45 -0.81 -2.75 3.21
C THR A 45 -0.88 -4.09 2.48
N ALA A 46 -2.07 -4.52 2.04
CA ALA A 46 -2.27 -5.84 1.44
C ALA A 46 -1.37 -6.12 0.23
N ILE A 47 -1.22 -5.13 -0.67
CA ILE A 47 -0.39 -5.29 -1.87
C ILE A 47 1.10 -5.26 -1.51
N GLY A 48 1.49 -4.47 -0.50
CA GLY A 48 2.86 -4.45 0.01
C GLY A 48 3.26 -5.79 0.62
N ALA A 49 2.38 -6.37 1.46
CA ALA A 49 2.59 -7.70 2.05
C ALA A 49 2.72 -8.77 0.96
N GLU A 50 1.85 -8.77 -0.04
CA GLU A 50 1.93 -9.71 -1.17
C GLU A 50 3.23 -9.53 -1.97
N THR A 51 3.67 -8.29 -2.19
CA THR A 51 4.93 -8.01 -2.91
C THR A 51 6.14 -8.62 -2.20
N CYS A 52 6.08 -8.75 -0.87
CA CYS A 52 7.09 -9.38 -0.04
C CYS A 52 6.88 -10.88 0.20
N GLY A 53 5.79 -11.49 -0.28
CA GLY A 53 5.42 -12.89 0.01
C GLY A 53 4.98 -13.12 1.47
N LEU A 54 4.39 -12.09 2.10
CA LEU A 54 3.98 -12.08 3.50
C LEU A 54 2.45 -11.93 3.68
N GLU A 55 1.68 -12.09 2.61
CA GLU A 55 0.23 -11.87 2.61
C GLU A 55 -0.54 -12.79 3.57
N ASN A 56 0.01 -13.96 3.90
CA ASN A 56 -0.58 -14.88 4.88
C ASN A 56 -0.24 -14.50 6.34
N LEU A 57 0.68 -13.56 6.54
CA LEU A 57 1.18 -13.16 7.87
C LEU A 57 0.74 -11.75 8.26
N THR A 58 0.68 -10.79 7.32
CA THR A 58 0.39 -9.39 7.62
C THR A 58 -0.30 -8.68 6.44
N GLY A 59 -0.55 -7.37 6.55
CA GLY A 59 -1.09 -6.52 5.49
C GLY A 59 -2.62 -6.41 5.44
N THR A 60 -3.36 -7.21 6.22
CA THR A 60 -4.81 -7.08 6.42
C THR A 60 -5.19 -7.42 7.85
N ILE A 61 -6.36 -6.96 8.30
CA ILE A 61 -6.90 -7.27 9.62
C ILE A 61 -7.80 -8.51 9.50
N GLU A 62 -7.23 -9.67 9.79
CA GLU A 62 -7.90 -10.97 9.72
C GLU A 62 -7.43 -11.86 10.88
N VAL A 63 -8.30 -12.75 11.36
CA VAL A 63 -7.95 -13.70 12.43
C VAL A 63 -6.81 -14.61 11.98
N GLY A 64 -5.78 -14.75 12.81
CA GLY A 64 -4.62 -15.60 12.54
C GLY A 64 -3.42 -14.88 11.90
N LYS A 65 -3.59 -13.63 11.45
CA LYS A 65 -2.47 -12.77 11.02
C LYS A 65 -1.82 -12.05 12.21
N PHE A 66 -0.61 -11.53 12.00
CA PHE A 66 0.10 -10.72 12.98
C PHE A 66 -0.68 -9.45 13.33
N ALA A 67 -0.57 -9.02 14.57
CA ALA A 67 -1.26 -7.84 15.11
C ALA A 67 -0.52 -6.53 14.77
N ASP A 68 -0.13 -6.35 13.50
CA ASP A 68 0.55 -5.15 12.99
C ASP A 68 -0.49 -4.08 12.63
N ILE A 69 -0.83 -3.22 13.60
CA ILE A 69 -1.95 -2.27 13.46
C ILE A 69 -1.47 -0.85 13.74
N ILE A 70 -1.86 0.08 12.85
CA ILE A 70 -1.67 1.52 13.03
C ILE A 70 -3.04 2.16 13.26
N THR A 71 -3.10 3.11 14.19
CA THR A 71 -4.28 3.94 14.43
C THR A 71 -3.90 5.42 14.28
N ILE A 72 -4.87 6.25 13.92
CA ILE A 72 -4.76 7.70 13.85
C ILE A 72 -5.86 8.32 14.71
N THR A 73 -5.59 9.48 15.31
CA THR A 73 -6.53 10.21 16.19
C THR A 73 -7.23 11.33 15.45
#